data_AF-A0AAV7DSM1-F1
#
_entry.id   AF-A0AAV7DSM1-F1
#
_cell.length_a   1.000
_cell.length_b   1.000
_cell.length_c   1.000
_cell.angle_alpha   90.00
_cell.angle_beta   90.00
_cell.angle_gamma   90.00
#
_symmetry.space_group_name_H-M   'P 1'
#
loop_
_entity.id
_entity.type
_entity.pdbx_description
1 polymer ?
#
loop_
_entity_poly.entity_id
_entity_poly.type
_entity_poly.pdbx_seq_one_letter_code
_entity_poly.pdbx_strand_id
1 'polypeptide(L)'
;MPSPGSVFRALLTRWKSYRYRFVPWVALNLDRNRRTLRHVPSGGTDKMAADADVCYSLVTFFRALFTCDITQQQALLSLLPASTRSMYTTPGDQATPPADDVMYGCLGFTIDRRPSSLDAAGTGVFVCRGSVPRGAVVSMYPGTCRPHESTTPNPEPGDINV
;
A
#
# COMPACT_ATOMS: atom_id res chain seq x y z
N MET A 1 27.64 -25.60 31.67
CA MET A 1 26.38 -24.84 31.84
C MET A 1 26.71 -23.40 32.19
N PRO A 2 26.14 -22.39 31.52
CA PRO A 2 26.45 -20.99 31.83
C PRO A 2 25.94 -20.63 33.23
N SER A 3 26.80 -19.97 34.02
CA SER A 3 26.48 -19.51 35.37
C SER A 3 25.37 -18.44 35.34
N PRO A 4 24.40 -18.46 36.27
CA PRO A 4 23.29 -17.52 36.32
C PRO A 4 23.74 -16.04 36.35
N GLY A 5 24.92 -15.75 36.91
CA GLY A 5 25.49 -14.40 36.92
C GLY A 5 25.94 -13.89 35.55
N SER A 6 26.30 -14.77 34.62
CA SER A 6 26.71 -14.43 33.25
C SER A 6 25.51 -13.99 32.41
N VAL A 7 24.38 -14.70 32.56
CA VAL A 7 23.13 -14.40 31.85
C VAL A 7 22.55 -13.05 32.30
N PHE A 8 22.61 -12.78 33.61
CA PHE A 8 22.12 -11.53 34.19
C PHE A 8 22.94 -10.32 33.73
N ARG A 9 24.26 -10.46 33.63
CA ARG A 9 25.15 -9.42 33.09
C ARG A 9 24.88 -9.16 31.60
N ALA A 10 24.69 -10.20 30.80
CA ALA A 10 24.36 -10.04 29.38
C ALA A 10 23.02 -9.31 29.15
N LEU A 11 22.01 -9.63 29.99
CA LEU A 11 20.71 -8.95 29.98
C LEU A 11 20.83 -7.47 30.38
N LEU A 12 21.60 -7.16 31.42
CA LEU A 12 21.85 -5.78 31.86
C LEU A 12 22.56 -4.96 30.78
N THR A 13 23.54 -5.53 30.10
CA THR A 13 24.26 -4.85 29.01
C THR A 13 23.33 -4.57 27.83
N ARG A 14 22.50 -5.54 27.42
CA ARG A 14 21.46 -5.32 26.39
C ARG A 14 20.46 -4.25 26.84
N TRP A 15 19.99 -4.30 28.09
CA TRP A 15 19.03 -3.34 28.63
C TRP A 15 19.58 -1.91 28.62
N LYS A 16 20.87 -1.71 28.94
CA LYS A 16 21.52 -0.39 28.83
C LYS A 16 21.49 0.16 27.41
N SER A 17 21.64 -0.68 26.38
CA SER A 17 21.48 -0.29 24.97
C SER A 17 20.04 0.06 24.59
N TYR A 18 19.04 -0.50 25.29
CA TYR A 18 17.61 -0.23 25.05
C TYR A 18 17.03 0.89 25.91
N ARG A 19 17.73 1.33 26.98
CA ARG A 19 17.23 2.31 27.97
C ARG A 19 16.76 3.64 27.37
N TYR A 20 17.30 4.03 26.21
CA TYR A 20 16.93 5.27 25.50
C TYR A 20 16.12 5.04 24.21
N ARG A 21 15.78 3.79 23.90
CA ARG A 21 14.92 3.45 22.77
C ARG A 21 13.47 3.36 23.22
N PHE A 22 12.53 3.43 22.30
CA PHE A 22 11.09 3.30 22.58
C PHE A 22 10.71 1.90 23.15
N VAL A 23 11.65 0.96 23.15
CA VAL A 23 11.44 -0.47 23.48
C VAL A 23 11.07 -0.73 24.95
N PRO A 24 11.70 -0.13 25.98
CA PRO A 24 11.28 -0.30 27.37
C PRO A 24 9.87 0.25 27.61
N TRP A 25 9.51 1.37 26.97
CA TRP A 25 8.14 1.91 27.02
C TRP A 25 7.16 0.96 26.33
N VAL A 26 7.50 0.44 25.15
CA VAL A 26 6.68 -0.54 24.42
C VAL A 26 6.50 -1.83 25.23
N ALA A 27 7.56 -2.37 25.85
CA ALA A 27 7.48 -3.58 26.66
C ALA A 27 6.56 -3.41 27.88
N LEU A 28 6.68 -2.28 28.60
CA LEU A 28 5.82 -1.95 29.74
C LEU A 28 4.38 -1.63 29.32
N ASN A 29 4.17 -1.07 28.13
CA ASN A 29 2.84 -0.74 27.63
C ASN A 29 2.14 -1.89 26.92
N LEU A 30 2.86 -2.84 26.31
CA LEU A 30 2.30 -4.03 25.64
C LEU A 30 1.50 -4.89 26.62
N ASP A 31 2.03 -5.10 27.83
CA ASP A 31 1.35 -5.90 28.85
C ASP A 31 0.12 -5.16 29.41
N ARG A 32 0.25 -3.85 29.63
CA ARG A 32 -0.83 -2.98 30.13
C ARG A 32 -1.94 -2.75 29.09
N ASN A 33 -1.60 -2.75 27.79
CA ASN A 33 -2.50 -2.53 26.66
C ASN A 33 -2.99 -3.83 25.98
N ARG A 34 -2.93 -4.97 26.66
CA ARG A 34 -3.55 -6.23 26.18
C ARG A 34 -5.02 -6.08 25.76
N ARG A 35 -5.76 -5.12 26.33
CA ARG A 35 -7.17 -4.81 25.97
C ARG A 35 -7.33 -3.98 24.70
N THR A 36 -6.32 -3.23 24.28
CA THR A 36 -6.35 -2.34 23.10
C THR A 36 -5.50 -2.86 21.94
N LEU A 37 -4.72 -3.92 22.15
CA LEU A 37 -4.07 -4.66 21.08
C LEU A 37 -5.13 -5.38 20.23
N ARG A 38 -5.30 -4.92 18.99
CA ARG A 38 -6.18 -5.55 18.01
C ARG A 38 -5.70 -6.98 17.74
N HIS A 39 -6.39 -7.95 18.32
CA HIS A 39 -6.17 -9.36 18.01
C HIS A 39 -6.99 -9.73 16.77
N VAL A 40 -6.31 -10.00 15.65
CA VAL A 40 -6.94 -10.52 14.43
C VAL A 40 -6.85 -12.05 14.49
N PRO A 41 -7.95 -12.77 14.77
CA PRO A 41 -7.91 -14.20 15.06
C PRO A 41 -7.48 -15.06 13.87
N SER A 42 -7.56 -14.55 12.63
CA SER A 42 -7.07 -15.21 11.42
C SER A 42 -6.86 -14.18 10.30
N GLY A 43 -5.84 -14.35 9.45
CA GLY A 43 -5.48 -13.39 8.40
C GLY A 43 -6.59 -13.01 7.40
N GLY A 44 -7.69 -13.78 7.33
CA GLY A 44 -8.87 -13.47 6.51
C GLY A 44 -9.94 -12.59 7.17
N THR A 45 -9.93 -12.45 8.50
CA THR A 45 -10.97 -11.70 9.25
C THR A 45 -10.86 -10.19 9.18
N ASP A 46 -9.75 -9.66 8.62
CA ASP A 46 -9.52 -8.22 8.47
C ASP A 46 -9.81 -7.71 7.05
N LYS A 47 -10.17 -8.59 6.11
CA LYS A 47 -10.47 -8.17 4.74
C LYS A 47 -11.85 -7.52 4.66
N MET A 48 -11.87 -6.24 4.30
CA MET A 48 -13.10 -5.47 4.11
C MET A 48 -13.82 -5.77 2.79
N ALA A 49 -13.09 -6.30 1.80
CA ALA A 49 -13.57 -6.67 0.47
C ALA A 49 -12.97 -8.03 0.08
N ALA A 50 -13.71 -8.86 -0.66
CA ALA A 50 -13.17 -10.10 -1.18
C ALA A 50 -12.20 -9.80 -2.35
N ASP A 51 -11.12 -10.57 -2.45
CA ASP A 51 -10.11 -10.35 -3.51
C ASP A 51 -10.73 -10.42 -4.92
N ALA A 52 -11.74 -11.28 -5.10
CA ALA A 52 -12.47 -11.39 -6.36
C ALA A 52 -13.18 -10.09 -6.74
N ASP A 53 -13.82 -9.42 -5.77
CA ASP A 53 -14.51 -8.15 -5.98
C ASP A 53 -13.51 -7.04 -6.30
N VAL A 54 -12.37 -7.01 -5.58
CA VAL A 54 -11.29 -6.06 -5.82
C VAL A 54 -10.74 -6.22 -7.24
N CYS A 55 -10.40 -7.46 -7.62
CA CYS A 55 -9.92 -7.79 -8.95
C CYS A 55 -10.93 -7.41 -10.03
N TYR A 56 -12.21 -7.75 -9.83
CA TYR A 56 -13.28 -7.43 -10.77
C TYR A 56 -13.42 -5.91 -10.97
N SER A 57 -13.48 -5.12 -9.90
CA SER A 57 -13.59 -3.66 -9.98
C SER A 57 -12.39 -3.04 -10.69
N LEU A 58 -11.17 -3.44 -10.32
CA LEU A 58 -9.95 -2.90 -10.93
C LEU A 58 -9.83 -3.26 -12.41
N VAL A 59 -10.05 -4.53 -12.77
CA VAL A 59 -9.97 -4.98 -14.17
C VAL A 59 -11.03 -4.29 -15.01
N THR A 60 -12.26 -4.17 -14.50
CA THR A 60 -13.35 -3.49 -15.21
C THR A 60 -13.00 -2.02 -15.47
N PHE A 61 -12.56 -1.31 -14.44
CA PHE A 61 -12.22 0.11 -14.53
C PHE A 61 -11.01 0.36 -15.44
N PHE A 62 -9.90 -0.35 -15.23
CA PHE A 62 -8.70 -0.15 -16.05
C PHE A 62 -8.91 -0.58 -17.50
N ARG A 63 -9.70 -1.62 -17.75
CA ARG A 63 -10.07 -1.99 -19.12
C ARG A 63 -10.86 -0.88 -19.78
N ALA A 64 -11.85 -0.32 -19.09
CA ALA A 64 -12.65 0.78 -19.64
C ALA A 64 -11.79 2.01 -19.94
N LEU A 65 -10.94 2.44 -18.99
CA LEU A 65 -9.98 3.53 -19.21
C LEU A 65 -9.08 3.26 -20.42
N PHE A 66 -8.58 2.03 -20.53
CA PHE A 66 -7.70 1.65 -21.63
C PHE A 66 -8.41 1.70 -22.99
N THR A 67 -9.63 1.17 -23.07
CA THR A 67 -10.40 1.17 -24.32
C THR A 67 -10.81 2.57 -24.77
N CYS A 68 -11.05 3.49 -23.83
CA CYS A 68 -11.44 4.87 -24.13
C CYS A 68 -10.30 5.69 -24.76
N ASP A 69 -9.05 5.35 -24.48
CA ASP A 69 -7.86 6.10 -24.92
C ASP A 69 -6.85 5.21 -25.66
N ILE A 70 -7.35 4.23 -26.40
CA ILE A 70 -6.50 3.19 -27.01
C ILE A 70 -5.52 3.76 -28.04
N THR A 71 -5.88 4.86 -28.71
CA THR A 71 -5.03 5.52 -29.70
C THR A 71 -3.76 6.09 -29.06
N GLN A 72 -3.85 6.66 -27.86
CA GLN A 72 -2.68 7.12 -27.11
C GLN A 72 -1.95 5.97 -26.40
N GLN A 73 -2.64 4.85 -26.13
CA GLN A 73 -2.13 3.72 -25.36
C GLN A 73 -1.62 2.55 -26.23
N GLN A 74 -1.36 2.75 -27.53
CA GLN A 74 -0.86 1.70 -28.42
C GLN A 74 0.45 1.04 -27.91
N ALA A 75 1.34 1.83 -27.30
CA ALA A 75 2.57 1.30 -26.71
C ALA A 75 2.26 0.28 -25.62
N LEU A 76 1.28 0.54 -24.74
CA LEU A 76 0.84 -0.39 -23.71
C LEU A 76 0.14 -1.62 -24.31
N LEU A 77 -0.65 -1.44 -25.37
CA LEU A 77 -1.29 -2.57 -26.09
C LEU A 77 -0.25 -3.56 -26.63
N SER A 78 0.90 -3.06 -27.08
CA SER A 78 1.99 -3.89 -27.61
C SER A 78 2.64 -4.76 -26.52
N LEU A 79 2.67 -4.29 -25.28
CA LEU A 79 3.20 -5.02 -24.12
C LEU A 79 2.28 -6.16 -23.66
N LEU A 80 0.98 -6.10 -23.98
CA LEU A 80 0.03 -7.14 -23.61
C LEU A 80 0.24 -8.42 -24.45
N PRO A 81 0.02 -9.61 -23.87
CA PRO A 81 0.01 -10.88 -24.60
C PRO A 81 -0.97 -10.85 -25.77
N ALA A 82 -0.59 -11.48 -26.90
CA ALA A 82 -1.43 -11.51 -28.10
C ALA A 82 -2.82 -12.11 -27.84
N SER A 83 -2.91 -13.09 -26.93
CA SER A 83 -4.17 -13.72 -26.52
C SER A 83 -5.16 -12.76 -25.86
N THR A 84 -4.69 -11.69 -25.25
CA THR A 84 -5.53 -10.72 -24.52
C THR A 84 -5.79 -9.43 -25.30
N ARG A 85 -5.03 -9.12 -26.35
CA ARG A 85 -5.15 -7.86 -27.11
C ARG A 85 -6.53 -7.65 -27.73
N SER A 86 -7.17 -8.73 -28.20
CA SER A 86 -8.51 -8.66 -28.80
C SER A 86 -9.57 -8.15 -27.82
N MET A 87 -9.37 -8.34 -26.51
CA MET A 87 -10.30 -7.87 -25.47
C MET A 87 -10.30 -6.35 -25.29
N TYR A 88 -9.30 -5.66 -25.85
CA TYR A 88 -9.13 -4.22 -25.75
C TYR A 88 -9.35 -3.50 -27.08
N THR A 89 -9.50 -4.24 -28.19
CA THR A 89 -9.74 -3.64 -29.51
C THR A 89 -11.24 -3.42 -29.70
N THR A 90 -11.75 -2.23 -29.39
CA THR A 90 -13.14 -1.85 -29.67
C THR A 90 -13.24 -1.20 -31.05
N PRO A 91 -14.22 -1.58 -31.89
CA PRO A 91 -14.55 -0.85 -33.11
C PRO A 91 -15.37 0.39 -32.73
N GLY A 92 -14.77 1.57 -32.75
CA GLY A 92 -15.54 2.77 -32.44
C GLY A 92 -14.75 4.05 -32.62
N ASP A 93 -15.10 4.80 -33.66
CA ASP A 93 -14.68 6.17 -33.94
C ASP A 93 -15.45 7.17 -33.04
N GLN A 94 -15.65 6.81 -31.77
CA GLN A 94 -16.38 7.64 -30.81
C GLN A 94 -15.41 8.51 -30.03
N ALA A 95 -15.83 9.76 -29.76
CA ALA A 95 -15.07 10.67 -28.92
C ALA A 95 -14.79 10.04 -27.55
N THR A 96 -13.51 10.10 -27.13
CA THR A 96 -13.07 9.61 -25.84
C THR A 96 -13.86 10.27 -24.71
N PRO A 97 -14.64 9.51 -23.91
CA PRO A 97 -15.35 10.08 -22.78
C PRO A 97 -14.34 10.56 -21.72
N PRO A 98 -14.70 11.58 -20.92
CA PRO A 98 -13.84 12.06 -19.86
C PRO A 98 -13.69 10.99 -18.76
N ALA A 99 -12.53 10.99 -18.09
CA ALA A 99 -12.16 9.91 -17.16
C ALA A 99 -13.10 9.77 -15.95
N ASP A 100 -13.76 10.87 -15.55
CA ASP A 100 -14.76 10.91 -14.49
C ASP A 100 -16.06 10.18 -14.90
N ASP A 101 -16.47 10.27 -16.16
CA ASP A 101 -17.60 9.49 -16.69
C ASP A 101 -17.27 8.00 -16.76
N VAL A 102 -16.06 7.64 -17.18
CA VAL A 102 -15.59 6.24 -17.16
C VAL A 102 -15.56 5.69 -15.73
N MET A 103 -15.00 6.47 -14.78
CA MET A 103 -14.92 6.08 -13.38
C MET A 103 -16.31 5.91 -12.76
N TYR A 104 -17.22 6.84 -13.01
CA TYR A 104 -18.59 6.76 -12.51
C TYR A 104 -19.33 5.56 -13.09
N GLY A 105 -19.20 5.30 -14.39
CA GLY A 105 -19.83 4.16 -15.04
C GLY A 105 -19.33 2.81 -14.51
N CYS A 106 -18.05 2.71 -14.16
CA CYS A 106 -17.45 1.46 -13.66
C CYS A 106 -17.61 1.25 -12.16
N LEU A 107 -17.46 2.31 -11.36
CA LEU A 107 -17.34 2.23 -9.90
C LEU A 107 -18.54 2.83 -9.15
N GLY A 108 -19.41 3.58 -9.84
CA GLY A 108 -20.56 4.25 -9.25
C GLY A 108 -20.23 5.54 -8.50
N PHE A 109 -18.98 6.01 -8.55
CA PHE A 109 -18.56 7.27 -7.95
C PHE A 109 -17.38 7.90 -8.69
N THR A 110 -17.14 9.19 -8.46
CA THR A 110 -15.95 9.92 -8.93
C THR A 110 -15.24 10.58 -7.76
N ILE A 111 -13.94 10.80 -7.90
CA ILE A 111 -13.12 11.48 -6.91
C ILE A 111 -12.42 12.69 -7.52
N ASP A 112 -12.09 13.66 -6.68
CA ASP A 112 -11.35 14.87 -7.06
C ASP A 112 -10.39 15.30 -5.95
N ARG A 113 -9.32 15.99 -6.33
CA ARG A 113 -8.31 16.51 -5.40
C ARG A 113 -8.65 17.94 -5.03
N ARG A 114 -8.82 18.21 -3.74
CA ARG A 114 -9.23 19.54 -3.23
C ARG A 114 -8.48 19.90 -1.96
N PRO A 115 -8.41 21.18 -1.56
CA PRO A 115 -7.87 21.56 -0.26
C PRO A 115 -8.49 20.71 0.85
N SER A 116 -7.65 20.24 1.77
CA SER A 116 -8.11 19.43 2.90
C SER A 116 -9.09 20.23 3.75
N SER A 117 -10.08 19.55 4.34
CA SER A 117 -10.97 20.14 5.33
C SER A 117 -10.29 20.36 6.69
N LEU A 118 -9.07 19.83 6.86
CA LEU A 118 -8.25 20.02 8.05
C LEU A 118 -7.23 21.13 7.79
N ASP A 119 -7.09 22.02 8.77
CA ASP A 119 -6.12 23.11 8.71
C ASP A 119 -4.69 22.58 8.54
N ALA A 120 -3.95 23.21 7.64
CA ALA A 120 -2.56 22.88 7.31
C ALA A 120 -2.30 21.43 6.83
N ALA A 121 -3.33 20.67 6.43
CA ALA A 121 -3.18 19.28 5.97
C ALA A 121 -2.99 19.10 4.46
N GLY A 122 -2.80 20.19 3.71
CA GLY A 122 -2.55 20.15 2.27
C GLY A 122 -3.78 19.80 1.43
N THR A 123 -3.67 18.80 0.55
CA THR A 123 -4.71 18.41 -0.42
C THR A 123 -5.29 17.05 -0.07
N GLY A 124 -6.62 16.99 0.07
CA GLY A 124 -7.38 15.76 0.25
C GLY A 124 -7.96 15.23 -1.06
N VAL A 125 -8.56 14.03 -0.98
CA VAL A 125 -9.32 13.40 -2.07
C VAL A 125 -10.77 13.26 -1.61
N PHE A 126 -11.71 13.75 -2.43
CA PHE A 126 -13.12 13.84 -2.09
C PHE A 126 -13.97 13.14 -3.13
N VAL A 127 -15.01 12.45 -2.69
CA VAL A 127 -16.06 11.94 -3.59
C VAL A 127 -16.87 13.13 -4.11
N CYS A 128 -17.03 13.21 -5.43
CA CYS A 128 -17.63 14.37 -6.09
C CYS A 128 -18.95 14.06 -6.79
N ARG A 129 -19.10 12.81 -7.25
CA ARG A 129 -20.34 12.27 -7.82
C ARG A 129 -20.53 10.86 -7.30
N GLY A 130 -21.79 10.45 -7.07
CA GLY A 130 -22.12 9.10 -6.60
C GLY A 130 -21.82 8.87 -5.12
N SER A 131 -21.68 7.59 -4.75
CA SER A 131 -21.43 7.16 -3.37
C SER A 131 -20.51 5.95 -3.32
N VAL A 132 -19.70 5.86 -2.27
CA VAL A 132 -18.80 4.73 -2.05
C VAL A 132 -19.45 3.77 -1.05
N PRO A 133 -19.96 2.60 -1.49
CA PRO A 133 -20.50 1.62 -0.55
C PRO A 133 -19.39 0.98 0.28
N ARG A 134 -19.75 0.43 1.45
CA ARG A 134 -18.81 -0.30 2.30
C ARG A 134 -18.20 -1.47 1.50
N GLY A 135 -16.88 -1.57 1.53
CA GLY A 135 -16.13 -2.61 0.82
C GLY A 135 -15.77 -2.25 -0.64
N ALA A 136 -16.14 -1.06 -1.12
CA ALA A 136 -15.70 -0.61 -2.45
C ALA A 136 -14.20 -0.29 -2.49
N VAL A 137 -13.59 -0.56 -3.65
CA VAL A 137 -12.22 -0.16 -3.95
C VAL A 137 -12.18 1.33 -4.26
N VAL A 138 -11.52 2.11 -3.41
CA VAL A 138 -11.42 3.58 -3.55
C VAL A 138 -10.06 4.05 -4.04
N SER A 139 -9.00 3.32 -3.72
CA SER A 139 -7.65 3.69 -4.10
C SER A 139 -6.75 2.46 -4.19
N MET A 140 -5.77 2.57 -5.06
CA MET A 140 -4.55 1.77 -4.98
C MET A 140 -3.45 2.67 -4.46
N TYR A 141 -2.57 2.15 -3.61
CA TYR A 141 -1.39 2.86 -3.15
C TYR A 141 -0.14 2.26 -3.81
N PRO A 142 0.12 2.58 -5.09
CA PRO A 142 1.37 2.15 -5.72
C PRO A 142 2.53 2.84 -5.01
N GLY A 143 3.48 2.06 -4.52
CA GLY A 143 4.67 2.55 -3.84
C GLY A 143 5.93 1.95 -4.43
N THR A 144 7.03 2.68 -4.34
CA THR A 144 8.35 2.15 -4.71
C THR A 144 8.79 1.15 -3.65
N CYS A 145 8.90 -0.12 -4.04
CA CYS A 145 9.55 -1.13 -3.20
C CYS A 145 11.05 -0.83 -3.18
N ARG A 146 11.56 -0.34 -2.04
CA ARG A 146 12.99 -0.08 -1.86
C ARG A 146 13.69 -1.40 -1.52
N PRO A 147 14.84 -1.71 -2.13
CA PRO A 147 15.67 -2.80 -1.66
C PRO A 147 15.99 -2.61 -0.18
N HIS A 148 15.99 -3.69 0.59
CA HIS A 148 16.46 -3.65 1.97
C HIS A 148 17.95 -3.33 1.94
N GLU A 149 18.36 -2.21 2.54
CA GLU A 149 19.77 -1.88 2.74
C GLU A 149 20.39 -3.00 3.60
N SER A 150 21.17 -3.88 3.00
CA SER A 150 22.01 -4.82 3.76
C SER A 150 23.04 -3.97 4.48
N THR A 151 22.99 -3.95 5.82
CA THR A 151 24.05 -3.39 6.65
C THR A 151 25.38 -3.97 6.17
N THR A 152 26.20 -3.17 5.49
CA THR A 152 27.59 -3.52 5.26
C THR A 152 28.23 -3.68 6.64
N PRO A 153 28.90 -4.81 6.93
CA PRO A 153 29.65 -4.93 8.16
C PRO A 153 30.68 -3.80 8.21
N ASN A 154 30.77 -3.14 9.37
CA ASN A 154 31.79 -2.13 9.63
C ASN A 154 33.16 -2.68 9.20
N PRO A 155 33.99 -1.93 8.45
CA PRO A 155 35.35 -2.36 8.19
C PRO A 155 36.06 -2.55 9.53
N GLU A 156 36.68 -3.71 9.71
CA GLU A 156 37.55 -4.01 10.85
C GLU A 156 38.64 -2.92 10.94
N PRO A 157 38.95 -2.41 12.15
CA PRO A 157 39.99 -1.41 12.34
C PRO A 157 41.36 -2.07 12.19
N GLY A 158 41.82 -2.23 10.95
CA GLY A 158 43.11 -2.87 10.66
C GLY A 158 43.80 -2.42 9.37
N ASP A 159 43.06 -1.96 8.36
CA ASP A 159 43.65 -1.65 7.04
C ASP A 159 43.81 -0.14 6.80
N ILE A 160 44.60 0.51 7.66
CA ILE A 160 45.22 1.80 7.32
C ILE A 160 46.73 1.59 7.37
N ASN A 161 47.30 1.14 6.26
CA ASN A 161 48.75 1.26 6.04
C ASN A 161 49.00 2.60 5.35
N VAL A 162 49.84 3.42 6.01
CA VAL A 162 50.46 4.65 5.50
C VAL A 162 51.49 4.31 4.44
#